data_AF-A0A350QMT8-F1
#
_entry.id   AF-A0A350QMT8-F1
#
_cell.length_a   1.000
_cell.length_b   1.000
_cell.length_c   1.000
_cell.angle_alpha   90.00
_cell.angle_beta   90.00
_cell.angle_gamma   90.00
#
_symmetry.space_group_name_H-M   'P 1'
#
loop_
_entity.id
_entity.type
_entity.pdbx_description
1 polymer ?
#
loop_
_entity_poly.entity_id
_entity_poly.type
_entity_poly.pdbx_seq_one_letter_code
_entity_poly.pdbx_strand_id
1 'polypeptide(L)'
;MMSSDPDLESLIKARDRSVDALLSLQKEDGHWCGELEGDSILQSEYILMKWILEQEHAPLRDGRDGWEILQRVARRLRAQQRPDG
;
A
#
# COMPACT_ATOMS: atom_id res chain seq x y z
N MET A 1 -26.64 13.33 -39.33
CA MET A 1 -26.07 12.07 -38.83
C MET A 1 -24.81 12.45 -38.08
N MET A 2 -24.88 12.57 -36.74
CA MET A 2 -23.73 12.98 -35.92
C MET A 2 -22.68 11.87 -36.02
N SER A 3 -21.59 12.13 -36.73
CA SER A 3 -20.41 11.26 -36.68
C SER A 3 -19.96 11.19 -35.23
N SER A 4 -19.95 9.99 -34.64
CA SER A 4 -19.38 9.82 -33.31
C SER A 4 -17.89 10.14 -33.39
N ASP A 5 -17.45 11.03 -32.50
CA ASP A 5 -16.04 11.35 -32.31
C ASP A 5 -15.34 10.09 -31.77
N PRO A 6 -14.41 9.47 -32.52
CA PRO A 6 -13.74 8.24 -32.11
C PRO A 6 -13.00 8.38 -30.77
N ASP A 7 -12.53 9.59 -30.45
CA ASP A 7 -11.85 9.86 -29.19
C ASP A 7 -12.82 9.79 -28.01
N LEU A 8 -14.06 10.27 -28.19
CA LEU A 8 -15.10 10.19 -27.17
C LEU A 8 -15.49 8.74 -26.89
N GLU A 9 -15.62 7.90 -27.92
CA GLU A 9 -15.91 6.47 -27.76
C GLU A 9 -14.78 5.73 -27.01
N SER A 10 -13.53 6.07 -27.30
CA SER A 10 -12.37 5.51 -26.60
C SER A 10 -12.35 5.88 -25.12
N LEU A 11 -12.62 7.16 -24.79
CA LEU A 11 -12.70 7.65 -23.42
C LEU A 11 -13.82 6.98 -22.62
N ILE A 12 -15.00 6.79 -23.23
CA ILE A 12 -16.13 6.08 -22.64
C ILE A 12 -15.73 4.64 -22.27
N LYS A 13 -15.08 3.92 -23.19
CA LYS A 13 -14.61 2.56 -22.94
C LYS A 13 -13.53 2.51 -21.85
N ALA A 14 -12.63 3.50 -21.80
CA ALA A 14 -11.60 3.58 -20.77
C ALA A 14 -12.21 3.84 -19.38
N ARG A 15 -13.20 4.74 -19.30
CA ARG A 15 -13.97 4.99 -18.07
C ARG A 15 -14.66 3.72 -17.60
N ASP A 16 -15.41 3.04 -18.47
CA ASP A 16 -16.20 1.86 -18.08
C ASP A 16 -15.29 0.75 -17.51
N ARG A 17 -14.16 0.47 -18.19
CA ARG A 17 -13.15 -0.48 -17.67
C ARG A 17 -12.55 -0.05 -16.34
N SER A 18 -12.34 1.25 -16.13
CA SER A 18 -11.78 1.78 -14.87
C SER A 18 -12.78 1.65 -13.73
N VAL A 19 -14.05 1.92 -13.99
CA VAL A 19 -15.15 1.74 -13.03
C VAL A 19 -15.27 0.27 -12.64
N ASP A 20 -15.32 -0.63 -13.62
CA ASP A 20 -15.40 -2.07 -13.38
C ASP A 20 -14.21 -2.57 -12.54
N ALA A 21 -12.99 -2.11 -12.87
CA ALA A 21 -11.79 -2.46 -12.13
C ALA A 21 -11.85 -1.96 -10.67
N LEU A 22 -12.21 -0.69 -10.44
CA LEU A 22 -12.31 -0.15 -9.08
C LEU A 22 -13.41 -0.84 -8.27
N LEU A 23 -14.57 -1.11 -8.87
CA LEU A 23 -15.64 -1.85 -8.20
C LEU A 23 -15.21 -3.28 -7.84
N SER A 24 -14.40 -3.94 -8.68
CA SER A 24 -13.85 -5.26 -8.36
C SER A 24 -12.91 -5.29 -7.14
N LEU A 25 -12.36 -4.14 -6.75
CA LEU A 25 -11.48 -3.98 -5.59
C LEU A 25 -12.22 -3.61 -4.29
N GLN A 26 -13.51 -3.27 -4.39
CA GLN A 26 -14.34 -2.92 -3.24
C GLN A 26 -14.55 -4.16 -2.35
N LYS A 27 -14.48 -3.98 -1.02
CA LYS A 27 -14.79 -5.03 -0.04
C LYS A 27 -16.30 -5.19 0.13
N GLU A 28 -16.72 -6.31 0.72
CA GLU A 28 -18.13 -6.67 0.88
C GLU A 28 -18.96 -5.65 1.68
N ASP A 29 -18.33 -4.97 2.62
CA ASP A 29 -18.91 -3.90 3.45
C ASP A 29 -18.84 -2.51 2.77
N GLY A 30 -18.40 -2.45 1.51
CA GLY A 30 -18.42 -1.25 0.68
C GLY A 30 -17.19 -0.34 0.77
N HIS A 31 -16.18 -0.66 1.58
CA HIS A 31 -14.95 0.15 1.63
C HIS A 31 -13.91 -0.27 0.58
N TRP A 32 -12.95 0.62 0.31
CA TRP A 32 -11.73 0.31 -0.44
C TRP A 32 -10.53 0.35 0.49
N CYS A 33 -9.63 -0.61 0.34
CA CYS A 33 -8.36 -0.67 1.05
C CYS A 33 -7.21 -0.63 0.03
N GLY A 34 -6.55 0.51 -0.06
CA GLY A 34 -5.34 0.69 -0.85
C GLY A 34 -4.08 0.57 0.01
N GLU A 35 -2.97 0.22 -0.61
CA GLU A 35 -1.66 0.30 0.04
C GLU A 35 -1.31 1.78 0.30
N LEU A 36 -0.97 2.09 1.55
CA LEU A 36 -0.42 3.39 1.93
C LEU A 36 1.09 3.22 2.07
N GLU A 37 1.85 3.67 1.06
CA GLU A 37 3.30 3.69 1.16
C GLU A 37 3.76 4.82 2.10
N GLY A 38 4.61 4.47 3.06
CA GLY A 38 5.28 5.42 3.95
C GLY A 38 6.72 5.67 3.52
N ASP A 39 7.27 6.80 3.97
CA ASP A 39 8.70 7.09 3.85
C ASP A 39 9.55 6.24 4.81
N SER A 40 10.86 6.46 4.75
CA SER A 40 11.83 5.79 5.62
C SER A 40 11.75 6.25 7.08
N ILE A 41 11.14 7.41 7.36
CA ILE A 41 10.98 7.95 8.72
C ILE A 41 10.02 7.06 9.49
N LEU A 42 8.83 6.81 8.96
CA LEU A 42 7.83 5.97 9.62
C LEU A 42 8.36 4.57 9.96
N GLN A 43 9.15 3.99 9.07
CA GLN A 43 9.74 2.66 9.23
C GLN A 43 10.84 2.63 10.31
N SER A 44 11.76 3.60 10.26
CA SER A 44 12.88 3.68 11.19
C SER A 44 12.42 4.03 12.61
N GLU A 45 11.50 4.97 12.76
CA GLU A 45 10.91 5.33 14.05
C GLU A 45 10.14 4.16 14.67
N TYR A 46 9.39 3.39 13.86
CA TYR A 46 8.70 2.20 14.36
C TYR A 46 9.67 1.15 14.91
N ILE A 47 10.77 0.86 14.20
CA ILE A 47 11.82 -0.06 14.69
C ILE A 47 12.41 0.45 16.01
N LEU A 48 12.81 1.73 16.06
CA LEU A 48 13.41 2.33 17.26
C LEU A 48 12.43 2.32 18.43
N MET A 49 11.18 2.71 18.22
CA MET A 49 10.13 2.68 19.24
C MET A 49 9.96 1.27 19.82
N LYS A 50 9.87 0.24 18.96
CA LYS A 50 9.70 -1.14 19.43
C LYS A 50 10.88 -1.61 20.27
N TRP A 51 12.10 -1.17 19.96
CA TRP A 51 13.29 -1.49 20.76
C TRP A 51 13.33 -0.72 22.07
N ILE A 52 13.03 0.59 22.06
CA ILE A 52 13.03 1.46 23.25
C ILE A 52 11.99 0.97 24.27
N LEU A 53 10.87 0.41 23.80
CA LEU A 53 9.82 -0.13 24.65
C LEU A 53 10.02 -1.61 25.04
N GLU A 54 11.12 -2.25 24.63
CA GLU A 54 11.38 -3.69 24.83
C GLU A 54 10.27 -4.59 24.26
N GLN A 55 9.79 -4.24 23.06
CA GLN A 55 8.68 -4.91 22.38
C GLN A 55 9.06 -5.49 21.01
N GLU A 56 10.34 -5.59 20.67
CA GLU A 56 10.83 -6.06 19.38
C GLU A 56 10.38 -7.49 19.03
N HIS A 57 10.00 -8.29 20.04
CA HIS A 57 9.40 -9.62 19.89
C HIS A 57 7.89 -9.67 20.16
N ALA A 58 7.28 -8.57 20.62
CA ALA A 58 5.87 -8.57 20.98
C ALA A 58 4.99 -8.74 19.72
N PRO A 59 4.00 -9.65 19.72
CA PRO A 59 3.14 -9.88 18.57
C PRO A 59 2.30 -8.64 18.25
N LEU A 60 1.92 -8.50 16.99
CA LEU A 60 0.95 -7.48 16.56
C LEU A 60 -0.45 -7.85 17.07
N ARG A 61 -1.35 -6.87 17.11
CA ARG A 61 -2.73 -7.04 17.55
C ARG A 61 -3.50 -8.12 16.77
N ASP A 62 -3.14 -8.34 15.50
CA ASP A 62 -3.72 -9.36 14.63
C ASP A 62 -3.02 -10.73 14.74
N GLY A 63 -2.12 -10.90 15.71
CA GLY A 63 -1.44 -12.16 15.99
C GLY A 63 -0.18 -12.42 15.16
N ARG A 64 0.22 -11.52 14.27
CA ARG A 64 1.48 -11.66 13.52
C ARG A 64 2.70 -11.56 14.44
N ASP A 65 3.73 -12.34 14.13
CA ASP A 65 4.99 -12.35 14.88
C ASP A 65 5.71 -11.00 14.78
N GLY A 66 6.01 -10.38 15.92
CA GLY A 66 6.61 -9.04 15.98
C GLY A 66 7.99 -9.00 15.35
N TRP A 67 8.80 -10.03 15.59
CA TRP A 67 10.17 -10.11 15.08
C TRP A 67 10.20 -10.26 13.56
N GLU A 68 9.35 -11.12 13.02
CA GLU A 68 9.19 -11.28 11.57
C GLU A 68 8.75 -9.97 10.91
N ILE A 69 7.84 -9.23 11.54
CA ILE A 69 7.39 -7.94 11.03
C ILE A 69 8.53 -6.92 11.05
N LEU A 70 9.29 -6.80 12.14
CA LEU A 70 10.43 -5.89 12.19
C LEU A 70 11.50 -6.23 11.13
N GLN A 71 11.74 -7.51 10.87
CA GLN A 71 12.62 -7.93 9.77
C GLN A 71 12.09 -7.50 8.40
N ARG A 72 10.79 -7.59 8.15
CA ARG A 72 10.16 -7.11 6.91
C ARG A 72 10.30 -5.60 6.76
N VAL A 73 10.08 -4.83 7.83
CA VAL A 73 10.25 -3.37 7.84
C VAL A 73 11.70 -2.99 7.54
N ALA A 74 12.67 -3.64 8.20
CA ALA A 74 14.10 -3.39 7.97
C ALA A 74 14.53 -3.73 6.52
N ARG A 75 13.98 -4.79 5.92
CA ARG A 75 14.22 -5.11 4.50
C ARG A 75 13.68 -4.02 3.57
N ARG A 76 12.47 -3.53 3.81
CA ARG A 76 11.88 -2.46 3.00
C ARG A 76 12.69 -1.16 3.13
N LEU A 77 13.11 -0.80 4.34
CA LEU A 77 13.95 0.37 4.59
C LEU A 77 15.26 0.31 3.82
N ARG A 78 15.95 -0.84 3.84
CA ARG A 78 17.17 -1.05 3.04
C ARG A 78 16.91 -0.96 1.54
N ALA A 79 15.78 -1.48 1.06
CA ALA A 79 15.41 -1.39 -0.35
C ALA A 79 15.05 0.04 -0.81
N GLN A 80 14.83 0.98 0.12
CA GLN A 80 14.61 2.39 -0.20
C GLN A 80 15.90 3.21 -0.26
N GLN A 81 17.04 2.64 0.13
CA GLN A 81 18.32 3.35 0.11
C GLN A 81 18.69 3.73 -1.33
N ARG A 82 19.16 4.97 -1.52
CA ARG A 82 19.56 5.46 -2.83
C ARG A 82 20.97 4.94 -3.16
N PRO A 83 21.37 4.94 -4.44
CA PRO A 83 22.71 4.47 -4.82
C PRO A 83 23.87 5.22 -4.17
N ASP A 84 23.65 6.46 -3.72
CA ASP A 84 24.64 7.32 -3.05
C ASP A 84 24.71 7.12 -1.53
N GLY A 85 23.90 6.22 -0.96
CA GLY A 85 23.82 5.93 0.47
C GLY A 85 22.52 6.39 1.10
#